data_AF-A0ABD0P1J2-F1
#
_entry.id   AF-A0ABD0P1J2-F1
#
_cell.length_a   1.000
_cell.length_b   1.000
_cell.length_c   1.000
_cell.angle_alpha   90.00
_cell.angle_beta   90.00
_cell.angle_gamma   90.00
#
_symmetry.space_group_name_H-M   'P 1'
#
loop_
_entity.id
_entity.type
_entity.pdbx_description
1 polymer ?
#
loop_
_entity_poly.entity_id
_entity_poly.type
_entity_poly.pdbx_seq_one_letter_code
_entity_poly.pdbx_strand_id
1 'polypeptide(L)'
;MVWYQKFEYAVGHWLQKTAEHVFGCVLLFRGAALMDDNVMKRYTTKASEATHYVQYDQGEDRWLCTLLLQQGWRVEYNAASDAYTNAPQDFKEFYNQRRRWGPSTMANTIDLLGSGGLTSERNSSISKLYILYQIISMAASILGPATICLMIS
;
A
#
# COMPACT_ATOMS: atom_id res chain seq x y z
N MET A 1 -20.12 -12.07 -2.88
CA MET A 1 -18.92 -11.20 -2.79
C MET A 1 -17.65 -11.97 -2.46
N VAL A 2 -17.71 -13.00 -1.61
CA VAL A 2 -16.57 -13.87 -1.24
C VAL A 2 -15.70 -14.35 -2.40
N TRP A 3 -16.30 -14.91 -3.46
CA TRP A 3 -15.54 -15.42 -4.62
C TRP A 3 -14.76 -14.34 -5.35
N TYR A 4 -15.36 -13.16 -5.50
CA TYR A 4 -14.71 -12.01 -6.11
C TYR A 4 -13.53 -11.53 -5.27
N GLN A 5 -13.71 -11.44 -3.94
CA GLN A 5 -12.61 -11.09 -3.04
C GLN A 5 -11.47 -12.12 -3.09
N LYS A 6 -11.77 -13.43 -3.14
CA LYS A 6 -10.76 -14.49 -3.27
C LYS A 6 -9.99 -14.36 -4.58
N PHE A 7 -10.68 -14.09 -5.68
CA PHE A 7 -10.05 -13.87 -6.99
C PHE A 7 -9.09 -12.67 -6.94
N GLU A 8 -9.52 -11.53 -6.41
CA GLU A 8 -8.66 -10.36 -6.30
C GLU A 8 -7.44 -10.61 -5.41
N TYR A 9 -7.60 -11.31 -4.28
CA TYR A 9 -6.47 -11.68 -3.45
C TYR A 9 -5.49 -12.59 -4.18
N ALA A 10 -5.98 -13.56 -4.97
CA ALA A 10 -5.14 -14.43 -5.77
C ALA A 10 -4.34 -13.63 -6.81
N VAL A 11 -5.00 -12.73 -7.55
CA VAL A 11 -4.35 -11.83 -8.52
C VAL A 11 -3.29 -10.96 -7.82
N GLY A 12 -3.64 -10.36 -6.68
CA GLY A 12 -2.74 -9.52 -5.90
C GLY A 12 -1.50 -10.28 -5.43
N HIS A 13 -1.66 -11.49 -4.90
CA HIS A 13 -0.53 -12.30 -4.42
C HIS A 13 0.33 -12.84 -5.55
N TRP A 14 -0.29 -13.31 -6.64
CA TRP A 14 0.46 -13.97 -7.72
C TRP A 14 1.13 -13.00 -8.68
N LEU A 15 0.52 -11.83 -8.94
CA LEU A 15 1.05 -10.87 -9.91
C LEU A 15 1.68 -9.66 -9.22
N GLN A 16 0.91 -8.94 -8.41
CA GLN A 16 1.35 -7.67 -7.86
C GLN A 16 2.44 -7.86 -6.81
N LYS A 17 2.23 -8.74 -5.82
CA LYS A 17 3.20 -9.00 -4.74
C LYS A 17 4.47 -9.68 -5.26
N THR A 18 4.35 -10.53 -6.28
CA THR A 18 5.51 -11.11 -6.97
C THR A 18 6.33 -10.04 -7.69
N ALA A 19 5.68 -9.12 -8.41
CA ALA A 19 6.38 -7.99 -9.04
C ALA A 19 7.05 -7.09 -7.99
N GLU A 20 6.32 -6.73 -6.94
CA GLU A 20 6.84 -5.96 -5.81
C GLU A 20 8.03 -6.66 -5.12
N HIS A 21 8.01 -7.99 -5.01
CA HIS A 21 9.14 -8.77 -4.48
C HIS A 21 10.37 -8.74 -5.40
N VAL A 22 10.18 -8.89 -6.71
CA VAL A 22 11.27 -8.79 -7.71
C VAL A 22 11.89 -7.38 -7.70
N PHE A 23 11.07 -6.34 -7.50
CA PHE A 23 11.52 -4.94 -7.49
C PHE A 23 11.84 -4.36 -6.09
N GLY A 24 11.66 -5.14 -5.02
CA GLY A 24 12.29 -4.92 -3.71
C GLY A 24 11.44 -4.47 -2.51
N CYS A 25 10.12 -4.69 -2.43
CA CYS A 25 9.36 -4.22 -1.26
C CYS A 25 8.00 -4.90 -1.01
N VAL A 26 7.80 -5.63 0.10
CA VAL A 26 6.47 -6.05 0.64
C VAL A 26 6.57 -6.45 2.13
N LEU A 27 5.50 -6.44 2.94
CA LEU A 27 5.37 -6.56 4.41
C LEU A 27 5.93 -7.78 5.22
N LEU A 28 7.05 -7.56 5.93
CA LEU A 28 7.41 -8.09 7.26
C LEU A 28 8.40 -7.11 7.91
N PHE A 29 8.17 -6.71 9.17
CA PHE A 29 9.06 -5.81 9.91
C PHE A 29 9.54 -6.45 11.23
N ARG A 30 10.78 -6.13 11.63
CA ARG A 30 11.30 -6.50 12.95
C ARG A 30 10.78 -5.51 13.98
N GLY A 31 10.46 -5.96 15.20
CA GLY A 31 9.99 -5.07 16.28
C GLY A 31 10.93 -3.89 16.58
N ALA A 32 12.25 -4.06 16.36
CA ALA A 32 13.23 -2.98 16.46
C ALA A 32 12.97 -1.83 15.47
N ALA A 33 12.38 -2.10 14.31
CA ALA A 33 12.06 -1.09 13.31
C ALA A 33 10.91 -0.16 13.76
N LEU A 34 10.03 -0.65 14.65
CA LEU A 34 9.02 0.20 15.29
C LEU A 34 9.67 1.15 16.30
N MET A 35 10.72 0.72 16.99
CA MET A 35 11.37 1.52 18.04
C MET A 35 12.27 2.64 17.49
N ASP A 36 12.33 2.80 16.17
CA ASP A 36 13.08 3.88 15.53
C ASP A 36 12.39 5.24 15.74
N ASP A 37 13.18 6.28 16.04
CA ASP A 37 12.75 7.55 16.64
C ASP A 37 11.63 8.25 15.86
N ASN A 38 11.60 8.09 14.53
CA ASN A 38 10.62 8.74 13.67
C ASN A 38 9.42 7.87 13.30
N VAL A 39 9.49 6.55 13.51
CA VAL A 39 8.42 5.62 13.09
C VAL A 39 7.24 5.73 14.05
N MET A 40 7.40 5.34 15.31
CA MET A 40 6.28 5.36 16.27
C MET A 40 5.83 6.77 16.64
N LYS A 41 6.75 7.74 16.66
CA LYS A 41 6.40 9.15 16.90
C LYS A 41 5.43 9.68 15.84
N ARG A 42 5.68 9.41 14.55
CA ARG A 42 4.76 9.81 13.47
C ARG A 42 3.51 8.95 13.42
N TYR A 43 3.66 7.63 13.57
CA TYR A 43 2.57 6.68 13.49
C TYR A 43 1.47 6.93 14.55
N THR A 44 1.85 7.35 15.76
CA THR A 44 0.91 7.70 16.85
C THR A 44 0.32 9.12 16.75
N THR A 45 0.64 9.89 15.71
CA THR A 45 0.13 11.25 15.55
C THR A 45 -1.38 11.22 15.31
N LYS A 46 -2.13 11.93 16.15
CA LYS A 46 -3.59 12.01 16.01
C LYS A 46 -3.98 12.69 14.71
N ALA A 47 -4.86 12.05 13.94
CA ALA A 47 -5.40 12.64 12.72
C ALA A 47 -6.17 13.94 13.03
N SER A 48 -5.81 15.01 12.32
CA SER A 48 -6.37 16.36 12.47
C SER A 48 -6.87 16.92 11.13
N GLU A 49 -6.24 16.52 10.03
CA GLU A 49 -6.52 16.98 8.67
C GLU A 49 -7.18 15.87 7.84
N ALA A 50 -7.90 16.26 6.77
CA ALA A 50 -8.62 15.32 5.91
C ALA A 50 -7.72 14.20 5.34
N THR A 51 -6.49 14.54 4.95
CA THR A 51 -5.47 13.59 4.47
C THR A 51 -5.05 12.62 5.56
N HIS A 52 -4.89 13.10 6.81
CA HIS A 52 -4.56 12.26 7.96
C HIS A 52 -5.64 11.21 8.23
N TYR A 53 -6.93 11.57 8.14
CA TYR A 53 -8.00 10.57 8.30
C TYR A 53 -7.96 9.48 7.23
N VAL A 54 -7.55 9.82 6.01
CA VAL A 54 -7.42 8.84 4.91
C VAL A 54 -6.17 7.97 5.05
N GLN A 55 -5.06 8.52 5.51
CA GLN A 55 -3.79 7.77 5.63
C GLN A 55 -3.68 7.05 6.97
N TYR A 56 -3.88 7.75 8.08
CA TYR A 56 -3.59 7.25 9.43
C TYR A 56 -4.71 6.33 9.92
N ASP A 57 -5.97 6.71 9.73
CA ASP A 57 -7.10 5.94 10.27
C ASP A 57 -7.58 4.88 9.27
N GLN A 58 -7.75 5.26 8.00
CA GLN A 58 -8.26 4.34 6.98
C GLN A 58 -7.17 3.43 6.39
N GLY A 59 -5.92 3.90 6.38
CA GLY A 59 -4.77 3.27 5.73
C GLY A 59 -3.63 2.88 6.65
N GLU A 60 -3.90 2.75 7.95
CA GLU A 60 -2.91 2.53 9.02
C GLU A 60 -1.77 1.58 8.63
N ASP A 61 -2.09 0.34 8.21
CA ASP A 61 -1.09 -0.66 7.85
C ASP A 61 -0.11 -0.14 6.77
N ARG A 62 -0.65 0.55 5.76
CA ARG A 62 0.14 1.12 4.65
C ARG A 62 0.92 2.33 5.10
N TRP A 63 0.35 3.13 5.99
CA TRP A 63 1.03 4.27 6.57
C TRP A 63 2.27 3.82 7.37
N LEU A 64 2.14 2.78 8.18
CA LEU A 64 3.26 2.18 8.89
C LEU A 64 4.35 1.68 7.92
N CYS A 65 3.97 1.02 6.83
CA CYS A 65 4.92 0.61 5.78
C CYS A 65 5.68 1.79 5.21
N THR A 66 4.98 2.85 4.84
CA THR A 66 5.58 4.05 4.24
C THR A 66 6.60 4.65 5.19
N LEU A 67 6.28 4.76 6.48
CA LEU A 67 7.21 5.25 7.51
C LEU A 67 8.46 4.37 7.63
N LEU A 68 8.30 3.05 7.66
CA LEU A 68 9.42 2.11 7.70
C LEU A 68 10.34 2.26 6.49
N LEU A 69 9.76 2.35 5.29
CA LEU A 69 10.51 2.51 4.05
C LEU A 69 11.26 3.85 4.01
N GLN A 70 10.60 4.95 4.39
CA GLN A 70 11.19 6.28 4.49
C GLN A 70 12.33 6.37 5.52
N GLN A 71 12.26 5.57 6.58
CA GLN A 71 13.28 5.49 7.62
C GLN A 71 14.46 4.57 7.23
N GLY A 72 14.38 3.87 6.09
CA GLY A 72 15.48 3.03 5.59
C GLY A 72 15.32 1.54 5.88
N TRP A 73 14.21 1.13 6.50
CA TRP A 73 13.96 -0.28 6.78
C TRP A 73 13.55 -1.02 5.52
N ARG A 74 14.10 -2.23 5.35
CA ARG A 74 13.64 -3.16 4.33
C ARG A 74 12.40 -3.89 4.82
N VAL A 75 11.44 -4.03 3.92
CA VAL A 75 10.20 -4.76 4.17
C VAL A 75 10.15 -5.90 3.14
N GLU A 76 10.07 -7.17 3.58
CA GLU A 76 10.05 -8.36 2.69
C GLU A 76 8.75 -9.21 2.73
N TYR A 77 8.30 -9.72 1.57
CA TYR A 77 7.20 -10.68 1.52
C TYR A 77 7.67 -12.06 1.98
N ASN A 78 6.89 -12.73 2.83
CA ASN A 78 7.12 -14.12 3.17
C ASN A 78 5.94 -14.98 2.67
N ALA A 79 6.17 -15.78 1.63
CA ALA A 79 5.15 -16.68 1.09
C ALA A 79 4.71 -17.78 2.07
N ALA A 80 5.55 -18.08 3.07
CA ALA A 80 5.26 -19.08 4.10
C ALA A 80 4.53 -18.49 5.34
N SER A 81 4.22 -17.18 5.35
CA SER A 81 3.42 -16.60 6.44
C SER A 81 1.94 -16.87 6.20
N ASP A 82 1.28 -17.49 7.18
CA ASP A 82 -0.16 -17.71 7.16
C ASP A 82 -0.90 -16.56 7.84
N ALA A 83 -1.98 -16.09 7.21
CA ALA A 83 -2.88 -15.10 7.78
C ALA A 83 -4.34 -15.49 7.51
N TYR A 84 -5.17 -15.46 8.54
CA TYR A 84 -6.61 -15.72 8.44
C TYR A 84 -7.37 -14.39 8.54
N THR A 85 -8.24 -14.12 7.57
CA THR A 85 -9.06 -12.92 7.55
C THR A 85 -10.47 -13.20 7.04
N ASN A 86 -11.43 -12.39 7.46
CA ASN A 86 -12.82 -12.50 7.06
C ASN A 86 -13.03 -11.85 5.69
N ALA A 87 -13.66 -12.58 4.78
CA ALA A 87 -14.08 -12.04 3.49
C ALA A 87 -15.49 -11.44 3.58
N PRO A 88 -15.76 -10.31 2.89
CA PRO A 88 -17.07 -9.69 2.92
C PRO A 88 -18.13 -10.61 2.31
N GLN A 89 -19.23 -10.80 3.03
CA GLN A 89 -20.35 -11.63 2.58
C GLN A 89 -21.29 -10.81 1.68
N ASP A 90 -21.60 -9.60 2.13
CA ASP A 90 -22.58 -8.70 1.50
C ASP A 90 -21.92 -7.58 0.68
N PHE A 91 -22.67 -7.06 -0.29
CA PHE A 91 -22.22 -5.95 -1.12
C PHE A 91 -21.92 -4.68 -0.31
N LYS A 92 -22.70 -4.40 0.75
CA LYS A 92 -22.49 -3.22 1.59
C LYS A 92 -21.14 -3.25 2.30
N GLU A 93 -20.79 -4.40 2.87
CA GLU A 93 -19.50 -4.62 3.55
C GLU A 93 -18.35 -4.50 2.56
N PHE A 94 -18.49 -5.15 1.40
CA PHE A 94 -17.57 -5.06 0.29
C PHE A 94 -17.35 -3.60 -0.18
N TYR A 95 -18.44 -2.87 -0.40
CA TYR A 95 -18.39 -1.48 -0.85
C TYR A 95 -17.71 -0.57 0.18
N ASN A 96 -18.03 -0.71 1.46
CA ASN A 96 -17.38 0.03 2.53
C ASN A 96 -15.88 -0.28 2.62
N GLN A 97 -15.49 -1.53 2.41
CA GLN A 97 -14.08 -1.93 2.34
C GLN A 97 -13.34 -1.19 1.22
N ARG A 98 -13.93 -1.10 0.01
CA ARG A 98 -13.31 -0.38 -1.12
C ARG A 98 -13.25 1.13 -0.93
N ARG A 99 -14.28 1.70 -0.30
CA ARG A 99 -14.26 3.12 0.08
C ARG A 99 -13.12 3.46 1.04
N ARG A 100 -12.73 2.53 1.91
CA ARG A 100 -11.56 2.69 2.78
C ARG A 100 -10.26 2.45 2.03
N TRP A 101 -10.18 1.38 1.26
CA TRP A 101 -8.91 0.91 0.67
C TRP A 101 -8.43 1.71 -0.52
N GLY A 102 -9.32 2.14 -1.42
CA GLY A 102 -8.94 2.88 -2.62
C GLY A 102 -8.25 4.20 -2.27
N PRO A 103 -8.93 5.11 -1.55
CA PRO A 103 -8.35 6.41 -1.18
C PRO A 103 -7.08 6.30 -0.35
N SER A 104 -7.05 5.41 0.66
CA SER A 104 -5.87 5.22 1.51
C SER A 104 -4.67 4.65 0.76
N THR A 105 -4.90 3.75 -0.21
CA THR A 105 -3.83 3.22 -1.07
C THR A 105 -3.24 4.33 -1.94
N MET A 106 -4.09 5.16 -2.54
CA MET A 106 -3.63 6.29 -3.35
C MET A 106 -2.84 7.30 -2.53
N ALA A 107 -3.38 7.72 -1.37
CA ALA A 107 -2.75 8.73 -0.52
C ALA A 107 -1.37 8.28 -0.02
N ASN A 108 -1.24 7.04 0.49
CA ASN A 108 0.05 6.52 0.96
C ASN A 108 1.06 6.32 -0.17
N THR A 109 0.60 5.93 -1.37
CA THR A 109 1.49 5.79 -2.53
C THR A 109 1.99 7.15 -3.02
N ILE A 110 1.11 8.16 -3.09
CA ILE A 110 1.48 9.52 -3.49
C ILE A 110 2.49 10.11 -2.49
N ASP A 111 2.31 9.89 -1.19
CA ASP A 111 3.27 10.30 -0.16
C ASP A 111 4.66 9.65 -0.35
N LEU A 112 4.68 8.33 -0.60
CA LEU A 112 5.92 7.60 -0.87
C LEU A 112 6.59 8.09 -2.17
N LEU A 113 5.82 8.38 -3.22
CA LEU A 113 6.33 8.92 -4.49
C LEU A 113 6.87 10.35 -4.33
N GLY A 114 6.18 11.20 -3.57
CA GLY A 114 6.62 12.57 -3.29
C GLY A 114 7.94 12.62 -2.53
N SER A 115 8.18 11.63 -1.67
CA SER A 115 9.44 11.42 -0.95
C SER A 115 10.38 10.40 -1.61
N GLY A 116 10.08 9.95 -2.84
CA GLY A 116 10.70 8.78 -3.46
C GLY A 116 12.20 8.92 -3.73
N GLY A 117 12.66 10.11 -4.11
CA GLY A 117 14.09 10.39 -4.32
C GLY A 117 14.90 10.24 -3.03
N LEU A 118 14.48 10.95 -1.97
CA LEU A 118 15.10 10.87 -0.64
C LEU A 118 15.01 9.46 -0.05
N THR A 119 13.88 8.79 -0.24
CA THR A 119 13.66 7.42 0.24
C THR A 119 14.60 6.43 -0.46
N SER A 120 14.81 6.56 -1.78
CA SER A 120 15.74 5.71 -2.54
C SER A 120 17.21 5.95 -2.15
N GLU A 121 17.57 7.19 -1.77
CA GLU A 121 18.90 7.50 -1.26
C GLU A 121 19.15 6.92 0.13
N ARG A 122 18.13 6.92 1.01
CA ARG A 122 18.21 6.39 2.37
C ARG A 122 18.01 4.88 2.47
N ASN A 123 17.24 4.29 1.54
CA ASN A 123 16.86 2.89 1.56
C ASN A 123 17.33 2.21 0.28
N SER A 124 18.42 1.44 0.38
CA SER A 124 18.99 0.68 -0.75
C SER A 124 18.05 -0.40 -1.30
N SER A 125 17.00 -0.75 -0.56
CA SER A 125 15.96 -1.70 -1.01
C SER A 125 14.98 -1.06 -1.99
N ILE A 126 14.87 0.28 -2.00
CA ILE A 126 14.02 1.02 -2.94
C ILE A 126 14.87 1.51 -4.11
N SER A 127 14.73 0.85 -5.25
CA SER A 127 15.38 1.26 -6.48
C SER A 127 14.65 2.39 -7.19
N LYS A 128 15.37 3.20 -7.98
CA LYS A 128 14.75 4.22 -8.85
C LYS A 128 13.78 3.61 -9.88
N LEU A 129 14.04 2.36 -10.30
CA LEU A 129 13.14 1.62 -11.18
C LEU A 129 11.83 1.25 -10.49
N TYR A 130 11.87 0.89 -9.20
CA TYR A 130 10.66 0.66 -8.41
C TYR A 130 9.82 1.93 -8.27
N ILE A 131 10.45 3.09 -8.03
CA ILE A 131 9.74 4.37 -8.01
C ILE A 131 9.08 4.66 -9.37
N LEU A 132 9.78 4.44 -10.47
CA LEU A 132 9.21 4.59 -11.82
C LEU A 132 8.03 3.63 -12.06
N TYR A 133 8.17 2.36 -11.68
CA TYR A 133 7.09 1.37 -11.75
C TYR A 133 5.85 1.87 -10.99
N GLN A 134 6.05 2.40 -9.77
CA GLN A 134 4.96 2.88 -8.95
C GLN A 134 4.28 4.13 -9.52
N ILE A 135 5.02 5.03 -10.18
CA ILE A 135 4.46 6.17 -10.93
C ILE A 135 3.54 5.70 -12.06
N ILE A 136 4.02 4.75 -12.88
CA ILE A 136 3.23 4.20 -14.00
C ILE A 136 1.98 3.49 -13.47
N SER A 137 2.12 2.68 -12.43
CA SER A 137 1.02 1.97 -11.78
C SER A 137 -0.05 2.93 -11.23
N MET A 138 0.37 4.03 -10.61
CA MET A 138 -0.53 5.07 -10.12
C MET A 138 -1.28 5.76 -11.26
N ALA A 139 -0.56 6.15 -12.32
CA ALA A 139 -1.16 6.77 -13.49
C ALA A 139 -2.21 5.85 -14.15
N ALA A 140 -1.89 4.57 -14.32
CA ALA A 140 -2.81 3.56 -14.83
C ALA A 140 -4.06 3.42 -13.94
N SER A 141 -3.89 3.45 -12.61
CA SER A 141 -5.01 3.35 -11.66
C SER A 141 -5.97 4.53 -11.73
N ILE A 142 -5.44 5.75 -11.95
CA ILE A 142 -6.25 6.97 -12.12
C ILE A 142 -7.01 6.95 -13.46
N LEU A 143 -6.36 6.50 -14.53
CA LEU A 143 -6.94 6.49 -15.87
C LEU A 143 -7.91 5.33 -16.10
N GLY A 144 -7.72 4.20 -15.41
CA GLY A 144 -8.48 2.97 -15.60
C GLY A 144 -10.00 3.13 -15.61
N PRO A 145 -10.62 3.80 -14.61
CA PRO A 145 -12.07 4.03 -14.61
C PRO A 145 -12.56 4.80 -15.83
N ALA A 146 -11.83 5.83 -16.26
CA ALA A 146 -12.17 6.62 -17.43
C ALA A 146 -12.09 5.78 -18.72
N THR A 147 -11.04 4.97 -18.86
CA THR A 147 -10.89 4.04 -19.99
C THR A 147 -12.04 3.02 -20.05
N ILE A 148 -12.44 2.46 -18.91
CA ILE A 148 -13.57 1.51 -18.85
C ILE A 148 -14.88 2.19 -19.26
N CYS A 149 -15.15 3.40 -18.76
CA CYS A 149 -16.34 4.16 -19.17
C CYS A 149 -16.37 4.41 -20.68
N LEU A 150 -15.22 4.74 -21.28
CA LEU A 150 -15.10 4.95 -22.73
C LEU A 150 -15.24 3.66 -23.56
N MET A 151 -14.88 2.49 -23.00
CA MET A 151 -15.02 1.21 -23.69
C MET A 151 -16.45 0.64 -23.64
N ILE A 152 -17.23 1.05 -22.64
CA ILE A 152 -18.61 0.61 -22.47
C ILE A 152 -19.60 1.55 -23.20
N SER A 153 -19.20 2.80 -23.47
CA SER A 153 -19.95 3.79 -24.25
C SER A 153 -19.84 3.57 -25.75
#